data_AF-A0A0Q7IAH9-F1
#
_entry.id   AF-A0A0Q7IAH9-F1
#
_cell.length_a   1.000
_cell.length_b   1.000
_cell.length_c   1.000
_cell.angle_alpha   90.00
_cell.angle_beta   90.00
_cell.angle_gamma   90.00
#
_symmetry.space_group_name_H-M   'P 1'
#
loop_
_entity.id
_entity.type
_entity.pdbx_description
1 polymer ?
#
loop_
_entity_poly.entity_id
_entity_poly.type
_entity_poly.pdbx_seq_one_letter_code
_entity_poly.pdbx_strand_id
1 'polypeptide(L)'
;MCLKPMEAPVNEIITRIVREGDRHVVEIPKEFGPANAEVTIRKDGDTLVIKAKVEKGLTLREALDALEPLTEEEWPDITDDDLGPLRDVKL
;
A
#
# COMPACT_ATOMS: atom_id res chain seq x y z
N MET A 1 9.99 -2.45 -20.38
CA MET A 1 10.31 -3.30 -19.22
C MET A 1 9.05 -4.06 -18.84
N CYS A 2 8.95 -5.36 -19.18
CA CYS A 2 7.81 -6.18 -18.77
C CYS A 2 7.98 -6.54 -17.30
N LEU A 3 7.14 -5.98 -16.42
CA LEU A 3 7.05 -6.43 -15.03
C LEU A 3 6.64 -7.90 -15.05
N LYS A 4 7.59 -8.78 -14.72
CA LYS A 4 7.25 -10.18 -14.47
C LYS A 4 6.30 -10.20 -13.26
N PRO A 5 5.15 -10.88 -13.32
CA PRO A 5 4.33 -11.05 -12.14
C PRO A 5 5.17 -11.77 -11.09
N MET A 6 5.29 -11.15 -9.92
CA MET A 6 5.92 -11.78 -8.76
C MET A 6 4.98 -12.90 -8.32
N GLU A 7 5.34 -14.14 -8.63
CA GLU A 7 4.64 -15.32 -8.11
C GLU A 7 4.77 -15.31 -6.59
N ALA A 8 3.72 -14.84 -5.92
CA ALA A 8 3.62 -14.95 -4.48
C ALA A 8 3.48 -16.45 -4.12
N PRO A 9 4.18 -16.96 -3.10
CA PRO A 9 4.02 -18.33 -2.66
C PRO A 9 2.56 -18.55 -2.24
N VAL A 10 1.91 -19.56 -2.84
CA VAL A 10 0.57 -19.99 -2.43
C VAL A 10 0.74 -20.81 -1.17
N ASN A 11 0.53 -20.17 -0.01
CA ASN A 11 0.41 -20.87 1.26
C ASN A 11 -1.05 -21.31 1.42
N GLU A 12 -1.29 -22.59 1.69
CA GLU A 12 -2.60 -23.16 1.96
C GLU A 12 -2.58 -23.84 3.32
N ILE A 13 -3.64 -23.65 4.11
CA ILE A 13 -3.86 -24.35 5.37
C ILE A 13 -5.27 -24.93 5.41
N ILE A 14 -5.40 -26.10 6.04
CA ILE A 14 -6.69 -26.69 6.38
C ILE A 14 -6.92 -26.45 7.86
N THR A 15 -7.91 -25.62 8.19
CA THR A 15 -8.28 -25.32 9.57
C THR A 15 -9.78 -25.43 9.77
N ARG A 16 -10.21 -25.50 11.03
CA ARG A 16 -11.63 -25.59 11.41
C ARG A 16 -12.14 -24.21 11.82
N ILE A 17 -13.31 -23.85 11.29
CA ILE A 17 -14.02 -22.66 11.75
C ILE A 17 -14.65 -22.99 13.11
N VAL A 18 -14.33 -22.18 14.11
CA VAL A 18 -14.91 -22.27 15.45
C VAL A 18 -16.06 -21.27 15.55
N ARG A 19 -17.13 -21.66 16.24
CA ARG A 19 -18.24 -20.74 16.55
C ARG A 19 -18.06 -20.21 17.96
N GLU A 20 -17.98 -18.89 18.09
CA GLU A 20 -17.88 -18.17 19.35
C GLU A 20 -19.11 -17.26 19.50
N GLY A 21 -20.13 -17.76 20.21
CA GLY A 21 -21.44 -17.12 20.27
C GLY A 21 -22.11 -17.02 18.89
N ASP A 22 -22.33 -15.79 18.44
CA ASP A 22 -22.88 -15.48 17.11
C ASP A 22 -21.81 -15.22 16.04
N ARG A 23 -20.53 -15.36 16.39
CA ARG A 23 -19.41 -15.14 15.47
C ARG A 23 -18.80 -16.46 15.02
N HIS A 24 -18.31 -16.46 13.79
CA HIS A 24 -17.45 -17.52 13.26
C HIS A 24 -16.02 -17.00 13.25
N VAL A 25 -15.10 -17.78 13.81
CA VAL A 25 -13.69 -17.43 13.97
C VAL A 25 -12.84 -18.45 13.23
N VAL A 26 -11.85 -17.96 12.49
CA VAL A 26 -10.81 -18.76 11.85
C VAL A 26 -9.46 -18.27 12.36
N GLU A 27 -8.62 -19.21 12.80
CA GLU A 27 -7.25 -18.90 13.20
C GLU A 27 -6.38 -18.80 11.94
N ILE A 28 -5.84 -17.62 11.70
CA ILE A 28 -4.94 -17.34 10.58
C ILE A 28 -3.51 -17.27 11.15
N PRO A 29 -2.62 -18.21 10.80
CA PRO A 29 -1.23 -18.19 11.20
C PRO A 29 -0.49 -16.92 10.76
N LYS A 30 0.57 -16.57 11.48
CA LYS A 30 1.32 -15.30 11.28
C LYS A 30 1.96 -15.20 9.89
N GLU A 31 2.24 -16.33 9.24
CA GLU A 31 2.79 -16.38 7.89
C GLU A 31 1.82 -15.88 6.79
N PHE A 32 0.53 -15.73 7.09
CA PHE A 32 -0.49 -15.31 6.11
C PHE A 32 -0.73 -13.78 6.05
N GLY A 33 -0.22 -13.01 7.01
CA GLY A 33 -0.35 -11.55 6.98
C GLY A 33 -0.13 -10.86 8.33
N PRO A 34 -0.06 -9.51 8.35
CA PRO A 34 0.15 -8.76 9.57
C PRO A 34 -1.09 -8.84 10.49
N ALA A 35 -0.85 -8.97 11.80
CA ALA A 35 -1.88 -9.23 12.81
C ALA A 35 -2.99 -8.16 12.91
N ASN A 36 -2.75 -6.95 12.41
CA ASN A 36 -3.68 -5.81 12.47
C ASN A 36 -4.16 -5.35 11.08
N ALA A 37 -4.18 -6.25 10.08
CA ALA A 37 -4.71 -5.91 8.77
C ALA A 37 -6.23 -5.73 8.80
N GLU A 38 -6.73 -4.64 8.25
CA GLU A 38 -8.13 -4.60 7.83
C GLU A 38 -8.33 -5.64 6.71
N VAL A 39 -9.46 -6.34 6.74
CA VAL A 39 -9.78 -7.37 5.74
C VAL A 39 -11.14 -7.13 5.11
N THR A 40 -11.24 -7.41 3.81
CA THR A 40 -12.52 -7.52 3.13
C THR A 40 -12.87 -9.00 2.99
N ILE A 41 -14.04 -9.38 3.49
CA ILE A 41 -14.57 -10.74 3.39
C ILE A 41 -15.69 -10.75 2.35
N ARG A 42 -15.57 -11.59 1.33
CA ARG A 42 -16.59 -11.76 0.30
C ARG A 42 -16.95 -13.23 0.16
N LYS A 43 -18.26 -13.53 0.16
CA LYS A 43 -18.78 -14.86 -0.20
C LYS A 43 -19.06 -14.90 -1.69
N ASP A 44 -18.47 -15.87 -2.38
CA ASP A 44 -18.62 -16.13 -3.81
C ASP A 44 -19.03 -17.59 -3.99
N GLY A 45 -20.34 -17.84 -4.05
CA GLY A 45 -20.90 -19.19 -4.03
C GLY A 45 -20.46 -19.97 -2.77
N ASP A 46 -19.70 -21.05 -3.00
CA ASP A 46 -19.14 -21.91 -1.95
C ASP A 46 -17.76 -21.47 -1.45
N THR A 47 -17.23 -20.37 -2.00
CA THR A 47 -15.90 -19.85 -1.66
C THR A 47 -16.02 -18.63 -0.74
N LEU A 48 -15.28 -18.63 0.37
CA LEU A 48 -15.08 -17.44 1.19
C LEU A 48 -13.71 -16.83 0.87
N VAL A 49 -13.72 -15.63 0.31
CA VAL A 49 -12.49 -14.92 -0.08
C VAL A 49 -12.21 -13.83 0.96
N ILE A 50 -11.09 -13.97 1.67
CA ILE A 50 -10.58 -12.98 2.61
C ILE A 50 -9.41 -12.27 1.93
N LYS A 51 -9.50 -10.95 1.80
CA LYS A 51 -8.41 -10.13 1.24
C LYS A 51 -7.96 -9.12 2.26
N ALA A 52 -6.65 -9.00 2.46
CA ALA A 52 -6.10 -7.86 3.16
C ALA A 52 -6.49 -6.57 2.41
N LYS A 53 -7.07 -5.63 3.13
CA LYS A 53 -7.27 -4.27 2.65
C LYS A 53 -5.90 -3.60 2.73
N VAL A 54 -5.17 -3.68 1.62
CA VAL A 54 -3.97 -2.87 1.46
C VAL A 54 -4.46 -1.43 1.40
N GLU A 55 -4.07 -0.60 2.35
CA GLU A 55 -4.14 0.84 2.18
C GLU A 55 -3.31 1.13 0.94
N LYS A 56 -3.99 1.35 -0.20
CA LYS A 56 -3.29 1.82 -1.38
C LYS A 56 -2.70 3.16 -0.97
N GLY A 57 -1.37 3.26 -0.95
CA GLY A 57 -0.73 4.56 -0.85
C GLY A 57 -1.35 5.49 -1.89
N LEU A 58 -1.40 6.78 -1.58
CA LEU A 58 -1.96 7.78 -2.49
C LEU A 58 -1.35 7.59 -3.87
N THR A 59 -2.20 7.53 -4.89
CA THR A 59 -1.72 7.66 -6.27
C THR A 59 -0.97 8.98 -6.40
N LEU A 60 -0.05 9.10 -7.37
CA LEU A 60 0.67 10.36 -7.61
C LEU A 60 -0.30 11.55 -7.74
N ARG A 61 -1.46 11.31 -8.36
CA ARG A 61 -2.53 12.31 -8.47
C ARG A 61 -3.12 12.69 -7.10
N GLU A 62 -3.54 11.71 -6.30
CA GLU A 62 -4.10 11.97 -4.96
C GLU A 62 -3.07 12.63 -4.04
N ALA A 63 -1.79 12.29 -4.19
CA ALA A 63 -0.70 12.92 -3.45
C ALA A 63 -0.53 14.39 -3.83
N LEU A 64 -0.59 14.72 -5.13
CA LEU A 64 -0.54 16.11 -5.60
C LEU A 64 -1.79 16.91 -5.21
N ASP A 65 -2.98 16.29 -5.27
CA ASP A 65 -4.24 16.92 -4.85
C ASP A 65 -4.26 17.18 -3.33
N ALA A 66 -3.47 16.44 -2.55
CA ALA A 66 -3.33 16.63 -1.11
C ALA A 66 -2.27 17.70 -0.71
N LEU A 67 -1.50 18.24 -1.66
CA LEU A 67 -0.54 19.30 -1.37
C LEU A 67 -1.26 20.64 -1.22
N GLU A 68 -1.02 21.32 -0.10
CA GLU A 68 -1.47 22.69 0.09
C GLU A 68 -0.70 23.65 -0.84
N PRO A 69 -1.35 24.69 -1.40
CA PRO A 69 -0.64 25.70 -2.18
C PRO A 69 0.41 26.39 -1.31
N LEU A 70 1.66 26.37 -1.78
CA LEU A 70 2.74 27.12 -1.16
C LEU A 70 2.47 28.63 -1.29
N THR A 71 2.69 29.36 -0.21
CA THR A 71 2.59 30.81 -0.11
C THR A 71 3.83 31.49 -0.68
N GLU A 72 3.74 32.78 -1.07
CA GLU A 72 4.90 33.52 -1.60
C GLU A 72 6.07 33.59 -0.60
N GLU A 73 5.80 33.51 0.71
CA GLU A 73 6.81 33.51 1.77
C GLU A 73 7.61 32.20 1.85
N GLU A 74 7.07 31.10 1.30
CA GLU A 74 7.72 29.78 1.26
C GLU A 74 8.55 29.57 0.00
N TRP A 75 8.36 30.43 -1.01
CA TRP A 75 9.13 30.41 -2.25
C TRP A 75 10.28 31.42 -2.15
N PRO A 76 11.54 30.96 -2.00
CA PRO A 76 12.68 31.88 -2.03
C PRO A 76 12.82 32.51 -3.42
N ASP A 77 13.10 33.81 -3.45
CA ASP A 77 13.47 34.53 -4.67
C ASP A 77 14.92 34.22 -5.00
N ILE A 78 15.13 33.14 -5.76
CA ILE A 78 16.46 32.66 -6.16
C ILE A 78 16.79 33.27 -7.52
N THR A 79 17.92 33.96 -7.58
CA THR A 79 18.47 34.53 -8.81
C THR A 79 19.61 33.67 -9.37
N ASP A 80 20.06 33.96 -10.59
CA ASP A 80 21.19 33.26 -11.20
C ASP A 80 22.50 33.38 -10.38
N ASP A 81 22.62 34.42 -9.54
CA ASP A 81 23.78 34.65 -8.67
C ASP A 81 23.81 33.71 -7.44
N ASP A 82 22.66 33.12 -7.08
CA ASP A 82 22.52 32.14 -6.00
C ASP A 82 22.87 30.72 -6.45
N LEU A 83 23.04 30.51 -7.76
CA LEU A 83 23.42 29.23 -8.32
C LEU A 83 24.89 28.93 -8.01
N GLY A 84 25.12 27.77 -7.40
CA GLY A 84 26.48 27.26 -7.20
C GLY A 84 27.22 27.05 -8.52
N PRO A 85 28.56 26.90 -8.48
CA PRO A 85 29.35 26.70 -9.69
C PRO A 85 28.86 25.47 -10.47
N LEU A 86 28.74 25.63 -11.79
CA LEU A 86 28.32 24.56 -12.69
C LEU A 86 29.23 23.34 -12.48
N ARG A 87 28.60 22.18 -12.24
CA ARG A 87 29.33 20.92 -12.19
C ARG A 87 29.35 20.35 -13.60
N ASP A 88 30.56 20.12 -14.12
CA ASP A 88 30.73 19.32 -15.32
C ASP A 88 30.28 17.88 -15.04
N VAL A 89 29.18 17.47 -15.67
CA VAL A 89 28.70 16.09 -15.61
C VAL A 89 29.13 15.40 -16.92
N LYS A 90 29.94 14.35 -16.82
CA LYS A 90 30.20 13.46 -17.95
C LYS A 90 28.99 12.56 -18.17
N LEU A 91 28.32 12.76 -19.31
CA LEU A 91 27.23 11.92 -19.81
C LEU A 91 27.77 10.65 -20.48
#